data_AF-A0A2Z6UW66-F1
#
_entry.id   AF-A0A2Z6UW66-F1
#
_cell.length_a   1.000
_cell.length_b   1.000
_cell.length_c   1.000
_cell.angle_alpha   90.00
_cell.angle_beta   90.00
_cell.angle_gamma   90.00
#
_symmetry.space_group_name_H-M   'P 1'
#
loop_
_entity.id
_entity.type
_entity.pdbx_description
1 polymer ?
#
loop_
_entity_poly.entity_id
_entity_poly.type
_entity_poly.pdbx_seq_one_letter_code
_entity_poly.pdbx_strand_id
1 'polypeptide(L)'
;MQRKRLKDATTAREKDKLQVLYWLKQEKAPTLKVIAESLGHHRNTVQSWLCKYREQGLQGMLERKKSKGRVRVIPEWAEKALEKHLKAEENVFKSYGEVQEWLAEKLAVEAEYHTVYQMRLF
;
A
#
# COMPACT_ATOMS: atom_id res chain seq x y z
N MET A 1 31.33 -3.85 8.72
CA MET A 1 30.59 -3.87 7.44
C MET A 1 29.43 -2.85 7.43
N GLN A 2 29.70 -1.54 7.28
CA GLN A 2 28.64 -0.50 7.37
C GLN A 2 28.51 0.39 6.11
N ARG A 3 29.40 0.25 5.11
CA ARG A 3 29.43 1.13 3.92
C ARG A 3 28.48 0.72 2.78
N LYS A 4 27.88 -0.47 2.83
CA LYS A 4 27.16 -1.06 1.67
C LYS A 4 25.67 -0.69 1.59
N ARG A 5 25.08 -0.09 2.63
CA ARG A 5 23.62 0.21 2.68
C ARG A 5 23.23 1.62 2.22
N LEU A 6 24.20 2.50 1.94
CA LEU A 6 23.95 3.86 1.44
C LEU A 6 23.65 3.90 -0.07
N LYS A 7 23.96 2.84 -0.82
CA LYS A 7 23.73 2.77 -2.27
C LYS A 7 22.31 2.37 -2.66
N ASP A 8 21.53 1.84 -1.72
CA ASP A 8 20.15 1.37 -1.95
C ASP A 8 19.07 2.37 -1.48
N ALA A 9 19.46 3.56 -0.98
CA ALA A 9 18.52 4.67 -0.76
C ALA A 9 18.22 5.35 -2.11
N THR A 10 17.42 4.68 -2.93
CA THR A 10 17.20 4.97 -4.36
C THR A 10 16.26 6.17 -4.59
N THR A 11 15.61 6.73 -3.55
CA THR A 11 14.64 7.83 -3.73
C THR A 11 15.03 9.12 -3.00
N ALA A 12 14.71 10.29 -3.57
CA ALA A 12 14.94 11.61 -2.94
C ALA A 12 14.46 11.66 -1.48
N ARG A 13 13.29 11.08 -1.19
CA ARG A 13 12.70 11.05 0.15
C ARG A 13 13.50 10.23 1.17
N GLU A 14 14.23 9.21 0.74
CA GLU A 14 15.09 8.42 1.64
C GLU A 14 16.36 9.19 1.98
N LYS A 15 16.91 9.93 1.01
CA LYS A 15 18.02 10.87 1.25
C LYS A 15 17.62 11.95 2.25
N ASP A 16 16.44 12.54 2.10
CA ASP A 16 15.93 13.54 3.06
C ASP A 16 15.83 12.98 4.48
N LYS A 17 15.28 11.77 4.64
CA LYS A 17 15.19 11.08 5.94
C LYS A 17 16.57 10.88 6.57
N LEU A 18 17.56 10.45 5.78
CA LEU A 18 18.93 10.28 6.26
C LEU A 18 19.57 11.63 6.63
N GLN A 19 19.30 12.68 5.86
CA GLN A 19 19.80 14.04 6.11
C GLN A 19 19.27 14.61 7.43
N VAL A 20 17.99 14.35 7.75
CA VAL A 20 17.40 14.70 9.05
C VAL A 20 18.19 14.04 10.19
N LEU A 21 18.45 12.74 10.10
CA LEU A 21 19.20 12.02 11.15
C LEU A 21 20.64 12.53 11.26
N TYR A 22 21.27 12.85 10.13
CA TYR A 22 22.62 13.41 10.11
C TYR A 22 22.70 14.76 10.83
N TRP A 23 21.78 15.68 10.54
CA TRP A 23 21.77 17.00 11.19
C TRP A 23 21.46 16.92 12.68
N LEU A 24 20.60 15.99 13.10
CA LEU A 24 20.30 15.76 14.52
C LEU A 24 21.44 15.11 15.29
N LYS A 25 22.38 14.43 14.60
CA LYS A 25 23.56 13.81 15.23
C LYS A 25 24.67 14.83 15.55
N GLN A 26 24.59 16.06 15.03
CA GLN A 26 25.58 17.09 15.31
C GLN A 26 25.45 17.61 16.75
N GLU A 27 26.57 18.00 17.36
CA GLU A 27 26.61 18.53 18.73
C GLU A 27 25.72 19.78 18.91
N LYS A 28 25.57 20.58 17.85
CA LYS A 28 24.61 21.70 17.76
C LYS A 28 23.50 21.37 16.77
N ALA A 29 22.61 20.46 17.17
CA ALA A 29 21.49 20.05 16.33
C ALA A 29 20.53 21.24 16.10
N PRO A 30 20.22 21.61 14.84
CA PRO A 30 19.22 22.62 14.54
C PRO A 30 17.81 22.12 14.92
N THR A 31 16.91 23.06 15.19
CA THR A 31 15.52 22.75 15.53
C THR A 31 14.84 21.98 14.39
N LEU A 32 13.93 21.05 14.72
CA LEU A 32 13.16 20.27 13.75
C LEU A 32 12.48 21.12 12.66
N LYS A 33 12.02 22.33 13.03
CA LYS A 33 11.40 23.29 12.11
C LYS A 33 12.39 23.75 11.03
N VAL A 34 13.60 24.13 11.44
CA VAL A 34 14.68 24.58 10.52
C VAL A 34 15.10 23.46 9.58
N ILE A 35 15.22 22.25 10.11
CA ILE A 35 15.52 21.05 9.32
C ILE A 35 14.43 20.80 8.27
N ALA A 36 13.16 20.88 8.68
CA ALA A 36 12.03 20.64 7.80
C ALA A 36 11.93 21.71 6.68
N GLU A 37 12.08 22.99 7.04
CA GLU A 37 12.10 24.11 6.09
C GLU A 37 13.24 23.96 5.08
N SER A 38 14.44 23.60 5.55
CA SER A 38 15.62 23.42 4.69
C SER A 38 15.49 22.25 3.70
N LEU A 39 14.67 21.25 4.03
CA LEU A 39 14.38 20.10 3.16
C LEU A 39 13.06 20.25 2.37
N GLY A 40 12.35 21.37 2.52
CA GLY A 40 11.05 21.60 1.85
C GLY A 40 9.91 20.69 2.34
N HIS A 41 10.02 20.12 3.55
CA HIS A 41 8.98 19.28 4.14
C HIS A 41 8.24 20.01 5.27
N HIS A 42 6.98 19.62 5.50
CA HIS A 42 6.26 20.08 6.68
C HIS A 42 6.86 19.47 7.97
N ARG A 43 6.88 20.24 9.07
CA ARG A 43 7.39 19.79 10.38
C ARG A 43 6.81 18.44 10.83
N ASN A 44 5.50 18.25 10.65
CA ASN A 44 4.82 17.00 11.06
C ASN A 44 5.32 15.79 10.27
N THR A 45 5.73 15.96 9.02
CA THR A 45 6.29 14.89 8.19
C THR A 45 7.63 14.42 8.76
N VAL A 46 8.51 15.35 9.10
CA VAL A 46 9.81 15.06 9.72
C VAL A 46 9.60 14.43 11.10
N GLN A 47 8.67 14.96 11.90
CA GLN A 47 8.32 14.38 13.20
C GLN A 47 7.82 12.93 13.06
N SER A 48 6.94 12.66 12.10
CA SER A 48 6.45 11.30 11.82
C SER A 48 7.59 10.35 11.45
N TRP A 49 8.57 10.80 10.64
CA TRP A 49 9.75 9.99 10.33
C TRP A 49 10.57 9.67 11.57
N LEU A 50 10.74 10.63 12.47
CA LEU A 50 11.47 10.42 13.72
C LEU A 50 10.72 9.52 14.71
N CYS A 51 9.39 9.58 14.76
CA CYS A 51 8.59 8.62 15.53
C CYS A 51 8.84 7.20 15.02
N LYS A 52 8.74 6.98 13.70
CA LYS A 52 9.02 5.67 13.09
C LYS A 52 10.46 5.21 13.35
N TYR A 53 11.42 6.13 13.30
CA TYR A 53 12.80 5.82 13.63
C TYR A 53 12.96 5.36 15.09
N ARG A 54 12.28 5.99 16.04
CA ARG A 54 12.33 5.58 17.46
C ARG A 54 11.66 4.21 17.70
N GLU A 55 10.59 3.92 16.97
CA GLU A 55 9.84 2.66 17.14
C GLU A 55 10.49 1.48 16.43
N GLN A 56 10.99 1.68 15.21
CA GLN A 56 11.36 0.59 14.28
C GLN A 56 12.78 0.75 13.72
N GLY A 57 13.56 1.70 14.25
CA GLY A 57 14.91 2.00 13.81
C GLY A 57 14.99 2.57 12.40
N LEU A 58 16.20 2.54 11.84
CA LEU A 58 16.47 3.05 10.51
C LEU A 58 15.67 2.31 9.43
N GLN A 59 15.49 0.99 9.60
CA GLN A 59 14.78 0.17 8.64
C GLN A 59 13.30 0.57 8.53
N GLY A 60 12.59 0.76 9.65
CA GLY A 60 11.20 1.19 9.61
C GLY A 60 11.01 2.66 9.17
N MET A 61 11.99 3.52 9.43
CA MET A 61 11.98 4.89 8.90
C MET A 61 12.09 4.89 7.37
N LEU A 62 12.96 4.04 6.80
CA LEU A 62 13.16 3.92 5.35
C LEU A 62 12.11 3.05 4.67
N GLU A 63 11.41 2.19 5.41
CA GLU A 63 10.39 1.30 4.87
C GLU A 63 9.32 2.07 4.09
N ARG A 64 9.19 1.73 2.81
CA ARG A 64 8.09 2.17 1.98
C ARG A 64 6.96 1.16 2.11
N LYS A 65 6.00 1.43 2.99
CA LYS A 65 4.72 0.72 2.93
C LYS A 65 4.08 1.04 1.59
N LYS A 66 4.13 0.09 0.65
CA LYS A 66 3.20 0.10 -0.48
C LYS A 66 1.83 0.05 0.17
N SER A 67 1.01 1.05 -0.13
CA SER A 67 -0.43 0.94 0.11
C SER A 67 -0.85 -0.38 -0.53
N LYS A 68 -1.19 -1.38 0.30
CA LYS A 68 -2.06 -2.45 -0.17
C LYS A 68 -3.32 -1.67 -0.51
N GLY A 69 -3.60 -1.49 -1.80
CA GLY A 69 -4.75 -0.72 -2.25
C GLY A 69 -6.05 -1.24 -1.63
N ARG A 70 -7.19 -0.71 -2.06
CA ARG A 70 -8.50 -1.19 -1.60
C ARG A 70 -8.53 -2.73 -1.61
N VAL A 71 -8.80 -3.33 -0.45
CA VAL A 71 -8.96 -4.78 -0.32
C VAL A 71 -10.01 -5.19 -1.34
N ARG A 72 -9.66 -6.11 -2.25
CA ARG A 72 -10.61 -6.61 -3.24
C ARG A 72 -11.72 -7.34 -2.49
N VAL A 73 -12.97 -6.94 -2.74
CA VAL A 73 -14.16 -7.57 -2.15
C VAL A 73 -14.30 -9.00 -2.68
N ILE A 74 -14.01 -9.21 -3.98
CA ILE A 74 -13.97 -10.53 -4.61
C ILE A 74 -12.50 -10.98 -4.68
N PRO A 75 -12.14 -12.09 -4.02
CA PRO A 75 -10.79 -12.64 -4.12
C PRO A 75 -10.47 -13.15 -5.53
N GLU A 76 -9.20 -13.09 -5.94
CA GLU A 76 -8.75 -13.55 -7.26
C GLU A 76 -9.10 -15.03 -7.56
N TRP A 77 -9.11 -15.88 -6.53
CA TRP A 77 -9.50 -17.28 -6.69
C TRP A 77 -10.99 -17.44 -7.04
N ALA A 78 -11.84 -16.54 -6.56
CA ALA A 78 -13.27 -16.54 -6.85
C ALA A 78 -13.53 -16.02 -8.28
N GLU A 79 -12.78 -15.00 -8.72
CA GLU A 79 -12.81 -14.52 -10.11
C GLU A 79 -12.45 -15.64 -11.09
N LYS A 80 -11.38 -16.41 -10.80
CA LYS A 80 -10.96 -17.55 -11.65
C LYS A 80 -11.98 -18.68 -11.70
N ALA A 81 -12.62 -18.98 -10.58
CA ALA A 81 -13.67 -19.99 -10.52
C ALA A 81 -14.89 -19.57 -11.37
N LEU A 82 -15.26 -18.28 -11.28
CA LEU A 82 -16.34 -17.71 -12.08
C LEU A 82 -16.02 -17.70 -13.58
N GLU A 83 -14.81 -17.30 -13.97
CA GLU A 83 -14.37 -17.32 -15.37
C GLU A 83 -14.39 -18.74 -15.96
N LYS A 84 -13.97 -19.74 -15.18
CA LYS A 84 -14.01 -21.15 -15.59
C LYS A 84 -15.46 -21.62 -15.80
N HIS A 85 -16.38 -21.19 -14.94
CA HIS A 85 -17.78 -21.55 -15.05
C HIS A 85 -18.44 -20.90 -16.29
N LEU A 86 -18.18 -19.60 -16.52
CA LEU A 86 -18.61 -18.86 -17.71
C LEU A 86 -18.09 -19.46 -19.02
N LYS A 87 -16.88 -20.03 -19.02
CA LYS A 87 -16.29 -20.71 -20.19
C LYS A 87 -16.85 -22.11 -20.43
N ALA A 88 -17.34 -22.78 -19.39
CA ALA A 88 -17.84 -24.15 -19.48
C ALA A 88 -19.26 -24.20 -20.06
N GLU A 89 -20.05 -23.16 -19.83
CA GLU A 89 -21.45 -23.09 -20.22
C GLU A 89 -21.73 -21.68 -20.79
N GLU A 90 -22.07 -21.57 -22.07
CA GLU A 90 -22.51 -20.30 -22.66
C GLU A 90 -23.90 -19.93 -22.10
N ASN A 91 -24.07 -18.68 -21.66
CA ASN A 91 -25.32 -18.13 -21.10
C ASN A 91 -25.79 -18.69 -19.74
N VAL A 92 -24.88 -19.10 -18.84
CA VAL A 92 -25.25 -19.51 -17.47
C VAL A 92 -25.98 -18.42 -16.71
N PHE A 93 -25.51 -17.18 -16.83
CA PHE A 93 -26.05 -16.04 -16.12
C PHE A 93 -26.75 -15.09 -17.09
N LYS A 94 -28.01 -14.78 -16.80
CA LYS A 94 -28.84 -13.80 -17.51
C LYS A 94 -28.78 -12.43 -16.84
N SER A 95 -28.29 -12.35 -15.61
CA SER A 95 -28.12 -11.10 -14.87
C SER A 95 -26.91 -11.11 -13.94
N TYR A 96 -26.45 -9.90 -13.58
CA TYR A 96 -25.43 -9.70 -12.54
C TYR A 96 -25.90 -10.18 -11.15
N GLY A 97 -27.22 -10.26 -10.91
CA GLY A 97 -27.79 -10.78 -9.66
C GLY A 97 -27.56 -12.28 -9.49
N GLU A 98 -27.69 -13.06 -10.56
CA GLU A 98 -27.42 -14.52 -10.49
C GLU A 98 -25.94 -14.82 -10.24
N VAL A 99 -25.04 -13.97 -10.72
CA VAL A 99 -23.61 -14.06 -10.38
C VAL A 99 -23.37 -13.79 -8.89
N GLN A 100 -24.07 -12.82 -8.32
CA GLN A 100 -23.99 -12.50 -6.88
C GLN A 100 -24.47 -13.69 -6.03
N GLU A 101 -25.61 -14.28 -6.39
CA GLU A 101 -26.15 -15.46 -5.72
C GLU A 101 -25.20 -16.65 -5.84
N TRP A 102 -24.65 -16.90 -7.03
CA TRP A 102 -23.70 -17.98 -7.25
C TRP A 102 -22.41 -17.80 -6.44
N LEU A 103 -21.88 -16.58 -6.34
CA LEU A 103 -20.71 -16.27 -5.52
C LEU A 103 -20.98 -16.54 -4.03
N ALA A 104 -22.17 -16.20 -3.54
CA ALA A 104 -22.58 -16.46 -2.18
C ALA A 104 -22.80 -17.96 -1.90
N GLU A 105 -23.53 -18.66 -2.78
CA GLU A 105 -23.91 -20.06 -2.57
C GLU A 105 -22.77 -21.06 -2.83
N LYS A 106 -21.96 -20.85 -3.88
CA LYS A 106 -20.92 -21.82 -4.28
C LYS A 106 -19.58 -21.51 -3.65
N LEU A 107 -19.25 -20.23 -3.48
CA LEU A 107 -17.94 -19.79 -3.03
C LEU A 107 -17.95 -19.13 -1.64
N ALA A 108 -19.13 -18.94 -1.02
CA ALA A 108 -19.30 -18.21 0.25
C ALA A 108 -18.66 -16.81 0.21
N VAL A 109 -18.69 -16.16 -0.96
CA VAL A 109 -18.18 -14.80 -1.17
C VAL A 109 -19.35 -13.85 -1.32
N GLU A 110 -19.57 -13.03 -0.29
CA GLU A 110 -20.55 -11.95 -0.33
C GLU A 110 -19.97 -10.76 -1.10
N ALA A 111 -20.46 -10.56 -2.32
CA ALA A 111 -20.15 -9.40 -3.14
C ALA A 111 -21.37 -8.49 -3.24
N GLU A 112 -21.15 -7.17 -3.23
CA GLU A 112 -22.21 -6.21 -3.53
C GLU A 112 -22.49 -6.20 -5.03
N TYR A 113 -23.75 -5.95 -5.43
CA TYR A 113 -24.14 -5.82 -6.84
C TYR A 113 -23.22 -4.88 -7.64
N HIS A 114 -22.86 -3.73 -7.07
CA HIS A 114 -21.94 -2.78 -7.71
C HIS A 114 -20.55 -3.39 -7.97
N THR A 115 -20.07 -4.25 -7.07
CA THR A 115 -18.79 -4.95 -7.22
C THR A 115 -18.86 -5.95 -8.37
N VAL A 116 -19.95 -6.70 -8.47
CA VAL A 116 -20.18 -7.68 -9.55
C VAL A 116 -20.36 -6.96 -10.89
N TYR A 117 -21.08 -5.85 -10.92
CA TYR A 117 -21.25 -5.01 -12.12
C TYR A 117 -19.91 -4.45 -12.63
N GLN A 118 -19.01 -4.04 -11.72
CA GLN A 118 -17.66 -3.57 -12.09
C GLN A 118 -16.81 -4.64 -12.78
N MET A 119 -17.11 -5.93 -12.61
CA MET A 119 -16.38 -7.01 -13.27
C MET A 119 -16.66 -7.09 -14.78
N ARG A 120 -17.71 -6.43 -15.28
CA ARG A 120 -18.12 -6.40 -16.70
C ARG A 120 -18.05 -7.79 -17.34
N LEU A 121 -18.74 -8.75 -16.73
CA LEU A 121 -18.64 -10.16 -17.09
C LEU A 121 -19.33 -10.50 -18.42
N PHE A 122 -20.09 -9.56 -19.00
CA PHE A 122 -20.81 -9.68 -20.28
C PHE A 122 -21.20 -8.28 -20.78
#